data_AF-A0A147F796-F1
#
_entry.id   AF-A0A147F796-F1
#
_cell.length_a   1.000
_cell.length_b   1.000
_cell.length_c   1.000
_cell.angle_alpha   90.00
_cell.angle_beta   90.00
_cell.angle_gamma   90.00
#
_symmetry.space_group_name_H-M   'P 1'
#
loop_
_entity.id
_entity.type
_entity.pdbx_description
1 polymer ?
#
loop_
_entity_poly.entity_id
_entity_poly.type
_entity_poly.pdbx_seq_one_letter_code
_entity_poly.pdbx_strand_id
1 'polypeptide(L)'
;MKKPWITAGAALVAVLVVGGAAGTVAVAQSGIPAAPAQPASNVGAVASAIDLERAGSFTLAESEGAAALDDSRVIAAAPETTAIVPVSLDATSIEQYWLWASGVEVTAHGLTPGSDVEIGIVFSSGTTKHWAPVQADADGTIVTRVRTLDVDPENTRPEAGLAQITVSSSAGEAGSALLDITATTDVITVSSDPATISQDEFLDRPVTIHASGFSPMTKVFFNLGMPDTTMYAVGEYEGLHSDENGNFSYQLQMNSVNSQVGTWLMSFVSDDRSGSATFQVTAGAVRTADKAVTPASREISVADFAAEPGMRFALEGFLPFDTYELLLTTSRGYTASLGISRTDGEGRDSNAITSPKGIPEGEYTVTARSTTTGDYATGTFRVTGNPAAPASKISLSTSSVSSGSLADPAGGVVLEGSDVTPGTSLRVSLRNGAWERQPLLVGADAYATAGDDGRLAVTLVTLQPLAPGSYTIWAEGGGGAAAYDVRLPLEVTADATSTTPSVAPETRLAPVDEAPALPAPTPDAPTPAPAPRPSASPTPTPDPIEDDVPSPALPVPTVPTR
;
A
#
# COMPACT_ATOMS: atom_id res chain seq x y z
N MET A 1 43.51 15.53 -49.02
CA MET A 1 42.29 16.36 -48.91
C MET A 1 41.08 15.56 -49.36
N LYS A 2 40.28 15.05 -48.41
CA LYS A 2 38.81 15.01 -48.38
C LYS A 2 38.40 14.44 -47.01
N LYS A 3 37.45 15.14 -46.37
CA LYS A 3 37.02 15.07 -44.96
C LYS A 3 36.08 13.88 -44.68
N PRO A 4 35.85 13.54 -43.39
CA PRO A 4 35.10 12.37 -42.94
C PRO A 4 33.59 12.64 -42.86
N TRP A 5 32.80 11.56 -42.81
CA TRP A 5 31.37 11.59 -42.51
C TRP A 5 31.13 11.22 -41.05
N ILE A 6 30.40 12.11 -40.36
CA ILE A 6 29.85 11.98 -39.01
C ILE A 6 28.39 11.52 -39.21
N THR A 7 28.00 10.42 -38.58
CA THR A 7 26.59 10.04 -38.42
C THR A 7 26.09 10.58 -37.09
N ALA A 8 25.08 11.45 -37.18
CA ALA A 8 24.32 12.00 -36.07
C ALA A 8 23.12 11.09 -35.74
N GLY A 9 22.71 11.08 -34.47
CA GLY A 9 21.46 10.51 -33.96
C GLY A 9 21.56 10.34 -32.45
N ALA A 10 20.64 10.78 -31.59
CA ALA A 10 19.35 11.43 -31.76
C ALA A 10 19.13 12.39 -30.56
N ALA A 11 18.34 13.44 -30.78
CA ALA A 11 18.07 14.50 -29.82
C ALA A 11 17.02 14.06 -28.77
N LEU A 12 17.30 14.35 -27.51
CA LEU A 12 16.38 14.23 -26.38
C LEU A 12 15.40 15.41 -26.40
N VAL A 13 14.09 15.12 -26.51
CA VAL A 13 13.03 16.12 -26.36
C VAL A 13 12.54 16.08 -24.92
N ALA A 14 12.87 17.12 -24.15
CA ALA A 14 12.28 17.37 -22.85
C ALA A 14 10.93 18.09 -23.03
N VAL A 15 9.84 17.46 -22.62
CA VAL A 15 8.50 18.07 -22.58
C VAL A 15 8.40 18.92 -21.30
N LEU A 16 8.36 20.24 -21.48
CA LEU A 16 8.04 21.22 -20.44
C LEU A 16 6.51 21.32 -20.34
N VAL A 17 5.91 20.91 -19.21
CA VAL A 17 4.51 21.23 -18.90
C VAL A 17 4.48 22.48 -18.05
N VAL A 18 3.91 23.56 -18.62
CA VAL A 18 3.63 24.85 -17.96
C VAL A 18 2.12 25.03 -17.92
N GLY A 19 1.60 25.33 -16.73
CA GLY A 19 0.23 25.80 -16.48
C GLY A 19 -0.24 25.33 -15.09
N GLY A 20 -0.78 26.13 -14.18
CA GLY A 20 -1.25 27.50 -14.22
C GLY A 20 -2.54 27.61 -13.38
N ALA A 21 -2.62 28.67 -12.56
CA ALA A 21 -3.80 29.21 -11.84
C ALA A 21 -4.19 28.59 -10.48
N ALA A 22 -3.82 29.33 -9.42
CA ALA A 22 -4.45 29.30 -8.11
C ALA A 22 -5.83 29.99 -8.17
N GLY A 23 -6.87 29.30 -7.71
CA GLY A 23 -8.23 29.82 -7.53
C GLY A 23 -8.61 29.82 -6.05
N THR A 24 -8.57 30.98 -5.43
CA THR A 24 -9.15 31.28 -4.12
C THR A 24 -10.68 31.31 -4.21
N VAL A 25 -11.39 30.62 -3.32
CA VAL A 25 -12.82 30.88 -3.07
C VAL A 25 -12.97 31.28 -1.60
N ALA A 26 -13.24 32.57 -1.40
CA ALA A 26 -13.56 33.16 -0.11
C ALA A 26 -15.04 32.91 0.22
N VAL A 27 -15.28 32.49 1.45
CA VAL A 27 -16.59 32.34 2.10
C VAL A 27 -17.23 33.72 2.30
N ALA A 28 -18.46 33.89 1.85
CA ALA A 28 -19.27 35.08 2.13
C ALA A 28 -20.15 34.84 3.37
N GLN A 29 -19.94 35.63 4.42
CA GLN A 29 -20.86 35.81 5.55
C GLN A 29 -21.79 37.02 5.32
N SER A 30 -23.07 36.84 5.59
CA SER A 30 -24.02 37.84 6.13
C SER A 30 -25.31 37.08 6.52
N GLY A 31 -26.07 37.28 7.59
CA GLY A 31 -26.07 38.14 8.79
C GLY A 31 -27.49 38.04 9.42
N ILE A 32 -27.59 37.49 10.66
CA ILE A 32 -28.34 37.89 11.91
C ILE A 32 -29.76 38.58 11.78
N PRO A 33 -30.78 38.51 12.73
CA PRO A 33 -30.97 37.85 14.07
C PRO A 33 -32.38 37.23 14.45
N ALA A 34 -32.38 36.48 15.59
CA ALA A 34 -33.32 36.45 16.76
C ALA A 34 -34.71 35.73 16.82
N ALA A 35 -34.82 34.93 17.90
CA ALA A 35 -35.86 34.17 18.65
C ALA A 35 -37.26 34.84 18.94
N PRO A 36 -38.20 34.31 19.81
CA PRO A 36 -38.29 33.06 20.63
C PRO A 36 -39.68 32.37 20.72
N ALA A 37 -39.80 31.22 21.45
CA ALA A 37 -40.84 30.89 22.49
C ALA A 37 -41.32 29.40 22.57
N GLN A 38 -41.17 28.80 23.77
CA GLN A 38 -41.89 27.63 24.34
C GLN A 38 -43.36 28.00 24.75
N PRO A 39 -44.29 27.15 25.30
CA PRO A 39 -44.09 25.88 26.07
C PRO A 39 -45.17 24.74 25.97
N ALA A 40 -44.79 23.59 26.58
CA ALA A 40 -45.56 22.63 27.42
C ALA A 40 -46.83 21.89 26.95
N SER A 41 -46.86 20.56 27.17
CA SER A 41 -47.77 19.90 28.13
C SER A 41 -47.48 18.40 28.35
N ASN A 42 -47.69 17.98 29.60
CA ASN A 42 -47.44 16.68 30.24
C ASN A 42 -48.43 15.57 29.85
N VAL A 43 -48.09 14.32 30.22
CA VAL A 43 -48.91 13.20 30.77
C VAL A 43 -48.24 11.89 30.31
N GLY A 44 -47.92 10.87 31.11
CA GLY A 44 -48.17 10.51 32.50
C GLY A 44 -47.84 9.02 32.60
N ALA A 45 -46.95 8.64 33.51
CA ALA A 45 -46.53 7.26 33.73
C ALA A 45 -47.63 6.44 34.42
N VAL A 46 -47.82 5.19 34.00
CA VAL A 46 -48.33 4.12 34.87
C VAL A 46 -47.66 2.80 34.46
N ALA A 47 -46.74 2.32 35.30
CA ALA A 47 -46.33 0.93 35.33
C ALA A 47 -47.23 0.17 36.31
N SER A 48 -47.65 -1.05 35.97
CA SER A 48 -48.08 -2.05 36.96
C SER A 48 -47.86 -3.44 36.39
N ALA A 49 -47.03 -4.20 37.10
CA ALA A 49 -46.67 -5.59 36.86
C ALA A 49 -47.70 -6.53 37.47
N ILE A 50 -48.17 -7.52 36.71
CA ILE A 50 -48.71 -8.80 37.21
C ILE A 50 -48.40 -9.89 36.16
N ASP A 51 -47.77 -10.98 36.63
CA ASP A 51 -47.68 -12.37 36.13
C ASP A 51 -47.14 -12.59 34.69
N LEU A 52 -45.92 -13.10 34.47
CA LEU A 52 -45.29 -14.30 35.03
C LEU A 52 -46.17 -15.56 34.92
N GLU A 53 -46.44 -16.04 33.69
CA GLU A 53 -46.40 -17.47 33.37
C GLU A 53 -46.52 -17.76 31.85
N ARG A 54 -45.50 -18.45 31.34
CA ARG A 54 -45.51 -19.46 30.26
C ARG A 54 -45.06 -19.05 28.84
N ALA A 55 -44.12 -19.88 28.37
CA ALA A 55 -43.36 -19.79 27.12
C ALA A 55 -44.18 -20.03 25.84
N GLY A 56 -43.70 -19.43 24.75
CA GLY A 56 -44.00 -19.85 23.38
C GLY A 56 -44.41 -18.70 22.45
N SER A 57 -43.71 -18.62 21.31
CA SER A 57 -43.91 -17.77 20.13
C SER A 57 -43.63 -16.26 20.25
N PHE A 58 -42.45 -15.86 19.80
CA PHE A 58 -42.28 -14.58 19.13
C PHE A 58 -42.94 -14.67 17.75
N THR A 59 -43.93 -13.82 17.48
CA THR A 59 -44.45 -13.58 16.13
C THR A 59 -43.50 -12.63 15.40
N LEU A 60 -42.97 -13.13 14.27
CA LEU A 60 -42.29 -12.36 13.24
C LEU A 60 -43.31 -11.39 12.59
N ALA A 61 -43.02 -10.10 12.56
CA ALA A 61 -43.66 -9.20 11.62
C ALA A 61 -42.83 -9.23 10.34
N GLU A 62 -43.27 -10.04 9.38
CA GLU A 62 -42.77 -10.02 8.01
C GLU A 62 -43.16 -8.69 7.34
N SER A 63 -42.18 -8.05 6.69
CA SER A 63 -42.41 -7.46 5.39
C SER A 63 -41.37 -8.03 4.43
N GLU A 64 -41.86 -8.78 3.45
CA GLU A 64 -41.12 -9.53 2.44
C GLU A 64 -40.21 -8.65 1.57
N GLY A 65 -39.05 -9.22 1.25
CA GLY A 65 -38.09 -8.73 0.27
C GLY A 65 -36.80 -9.53 0.31
N ALA A 66 -36.91 -10.86 0.30
CA ALA A 66 -35.79 -11.78 0.50
C ALA A 66 -34.86 -11.89 -0.72
N ALA A 67 -33.57 -11.67 -0.50
CA ALA A 67 -32.54 -12.60 -0.94
C ALA A 67 -31.89 -13.16 0.33
N ALA A 68 -32.02 -14.46 0.57
CA ALA A 68 -31.43 -15.12 1.72
C ALA A 68 -29.90 -15.09 1.59
N LEU A 69 -29.22 -14.35 2.48
CA LEU A 69 -27.79 -14.52 2.72
C LEU A 69 -27.61 -15.74 3.64
N ASP A 70 -27.39 -16.88 3.01
CA ASP A 70 -27.06 -18.15 3.66
C ASP A 70 -25.55 -18.17 3.96
N ASP A 71 -25.11 -17.45 5.01
CA ASP A 71 -23.89 -17.77 5.80
C ASP A 71 -23.77 -16.89 7.07
N SER A 72 -24.81 -16.86 7.92
CA SER A 72 -24.81 -16.09 9.17
C SER A 72 -23.87 -16.68 10.24
N ARG A 73 -22.56 -16.51 10.06
CA ARG A 73 -21.62 -16.55 11.17
C ARG A 73 -21.90 -15.36 12.09
N VAL A 74 -22.01 -15.65 13.37
CA VAL A 74 -22.30 -14.72 14.47
C VAL A 74 -21.33 -13.55 14.44
N ILE A 75 -21.82 -12.37 14.05
CA ILE A 75 -21.17 -11.09 14.30
C ILE A 75 -21.14 -10.90 15.82
N ALA A 76 -19.97 -10.55 16.37
CA ALA A 76 -19.76 -10.41 17.80
C ALA A 76 -20.86 -9.53 18.44
N ALA A 77 -21.38 -9.96 19.60
CA ALA A 77 -22.30 -9.13 20.37
C ALA A 77 -21.61 -7.80 20.72
N ALA A 78 -22.35 -6.70 20.60
CA ALA A 78 -21.90 -5.40 21.09
C ALA A 78 -21.42 -5.54 22.55
N PRO A 79 -20.35 -4.84 22.96
CA PRO A 79 -19.85 -4.91 24.32
C PRO A 79 -20.96 -4.60 25.32
N GLU A 80 -21.03 -5.34 26.43
CA GLU A 80 -22.00 -5.08 27.50
C GLU A 80 -21.65 -3.78 28.22
N THR A 81 -22.18 -2.64 27.75
CA THR A 81 -22.29 -1.38 28.50
C THR A 81 -23.70 -0.78 28.39
N THR A 82 -24.07 -0.02 29.42
CA THR A 82 -25.46 0.26 29.83
C THR A 82 -26.19 1.36 29.02
N ALA A 83 -25.51 2.05 28.10
CA ALA A 83 -26.08 3.14 27.30
C ALA A 83 -25.79 2.93 25.80
N ILE A 84 -26.83 2.54 25.05
CA ILE A 84 -26.78 2.33 23.61
C ILE A 84 -26.94 3.68 22.90
N VAL A 85 -25.99 4.04 22.04
CA VAL A 85 -26.07 5.22 21.17
C VAL A 85 -26.49 4.85 19.74
N PRO A 86 -27.37 5.61 19.09
CA PRO A 86 -27.71 5.40 17.69
C PRO A 86 -26.50 5.74 16.79
N VAL A 87 -26.22 4.85 15.85
CA VAL A 87 -25.19 5.01 14.81
C VAL A 87 -25.86 4.88 13.44
N SER A 88 -25.59 5.82 12.55
CA SER A 88 -26.05 5.80 11.17
C SER A 88 -24.90 5.98 10.20
N LEU A 89 -25.03 5.38 9.01
CA LEU A 89 -24.06 5.50 7.91
C LEU A 89 -24.70 6.28 6.75
N ASP A 90 -23.90 7.06 6.04
CA ASP A 90 -24.33 7.72 4.79
C ASP A 90 -24.65 6.70 3.67
N ALA A 91 -23.99 5.54 3.71
CA ALA A 91 -24.26 4.40 2.86
C ALA A 91 -24.29 3.09 3.68
N THR A 92 -25.29 2.25 3.43
CA THR A 92 -25.38 0.90 4.02
C THR A 92 -24.74 -0.18 3.15
N SER A 93 -24.28 0.18 1.95
CA SER A 93 -23.52 -0.69 1.06
C SER A 93 -22.44 0.09 0.32
N ILE A 94 -21.26 -0.52 0.16
CA ILE A 94 -20.11 0.09 -0.52
C ILE A 94 -19.25 -0.99 -1.18
N GLU A 95 -18.66 -0.70 -2.34
CA GLU A 95 -17.70 -1.61 -2.98
C GLU A 95 -16.35 -1.63 -2.22
N GLN A 96 -15.63 -2.75 -2.21
CA GLN A 96 -14.32 -2.90 -1.54
C GLN A 96 -13.35 -1.75 -1.83
N TYR A 97 -13.15 -1.42 -3.12
CA TYR A 97 -12.24 -0.34 -3.51
C TYR A 97 -12.68 1.02 -2.94
N TRP A 98 -13.98 1.29 -2.93
CA TRP A 98 -14.52 2.55 -2.42
C TRP A 98 -14.48 2.63 -0.90
N LEU A 99 -14.60 1.50 -0.19
CA LEU A 99 -14.32 1.45 1.25
C LEU A 99 -12.86 1.79 1.56
N TRP A 100 -11.92 1.35 0.71
CA TRP A 100 -10.52 1.74 0.82
C TRP A 100 -10.31 3.21 0.49
N ALA A 101 -10.72 3.69 -0.69
CA ALA A 101 -10.38 5.04 -1.15
C ALA A 101 -11.21 6.16 -0.50
N SER A 102 -12.53 5.98 -0.43
CA SER A 102 -13.51 7.04 -0.12
C SER A 102 -14.20 6.85 1.23
N GLY A 103 -14.36 5.61 1.69
CA GLY A 103 -14.95 5.29 2.98
C GLY A 103 -16.45 5.59 3.09
N VAL A 104 -16.96 5.41 4.31
CA VAL A 104 -18.33 5.71 4.72
C VAL A 104 -18.33 6.76 5.82
N GLU A 105 -19.32 7.64 5.84
CA GLU A 105 -19.51 8.60 6.93
C GLU A 105 -20.31 7.96 8.05
N VAL A 106 -19.72 7.94 9.24
CA VAL A 106 -20.30 7.44 10.48
C VAL A 106 -20.80 8.62 11.28
N THR A 107 -22.08 8.60 11.60
CA THR A 107 -22.71 9.56 12.52
C THR A 107 -23.19 8.83 13.76
N ALA A 108 -22.80 9.31 14.95
CA ALA A 108 -23.33 8.82 16.22
C ALA A 108 -23.82 9.99 17.07
N HIS A 109 -24.94 9.79 17.78
CA HIS A 109 -25.55 10.80 18.65
C HIS A 109 -25.69 10.32 20.08
N GLY A 110 -25.84 11.26 21.02
CA GLY A 110 -26.09 10.93 22.43
C GLY A 110 -24.83 10.55 23.21
N LEU A 111 -23.66 10.93 22.70
CA LEU A 111 -22.37 10.76 23.35
C LEU A 111 -22.16 11.86 24.40
N THR A 112 -21.36 11.58 25.42
CA THR A 112 -20.94 12.61 26.38
C THR A 112 -20.05 13.65 25.68
N PRO A 113 -20.40 14.96 25.70
CA PRO A 113 -19.58 15.98 25.04
C PRO A 113 -18.12 15.99 25.51
N GLY A 114 -17.18 16.00 24.57
CA GLY A 114 -15.75 15.96 24.83
C GLY A 114 -15.20 14.58 25.26
N SER A 115 -16.01 13.53 25.28
CA SER A 115 -15.47 12.16 25.45
C SER A 115 -14.69 11.73 24.22
N ASP A 116 -13.61 10.98 24.43
CA ASP A 116 -12.91 10.30 23.33
C ASP A 116 -13.78 9.16 22.82
N VAL A 117 -13.92 9.07 21.50
CA VAL A 117 -14.76 8.12 20.79
C VAL A 117 -13.89 7.31 19.86
N GLU A 118 -13.91 6.00 20.06
CA GLU A 118 -13.26 5.02 19.20
C GLU A 118 -14.26 4.53 18.16
N ILE A 119 -13.83 4.53 16.90
CA ILE A 119 -14.58 3.95 15.79
C ILE A 119 -13.81 2.74 15.29
N GLY A 120 -14.52 1.65 15.02
CA GLY A 120 -13.95 0.42 14.49
C GLY A 120 -14.85 -0.25 13.45
N ILE A 121 -14.28 -1.23 12.76
CA ILE A 121 -14.99 -2.12 11.84
C ILE A 121 -14.63 -3.55 12.17
N VAL A 122 -15.65 -4.41 12.25
CA VAL A 122 -15.52 -5.85 12.37
C VAL A 122 -15.98 -6.46 11.05
N PHE A 123 -15.04 -7.09 10.32
CA PHE A 123 -15.35 -7.80 9.07
C PHE A 123 -16.00 -9.16 9.35
N SER A 124 -16.54 -9.81 8.31
CA SER A 124 -17.23 -11.09 8.44
C SER A 124 -16.33 -12.24 8.93
N SER A 125 -15.03 -12.14 8.68
CA SER A 125 -14.00 -13.04 9.23
C SER A 125 -13.76 -12.88 10.73
N GLY A 126 -14.25 -11.79 11.34
CA GLY A 126 -13.92 -11.35 12.69
C GLY A 126 -12.68 -10.46 12.78
N THR A 127 -12.02 -10.16 11.66
CA THR A 127 -10.91 -9.18 11.63
C THR A 127 -11.43 -7.81 12.05
N THR A 128 -10.71 -7.16 12.97
CA THR A 128 -11.07 -5.80 13.43
C THR A 128 -10.06 -4.77 12.98
N LYS A 129 -10.55 -3.57 12.67
CA LYS A 129 -9.72 -2.37 12.47
C LYS A 129 -10.33 -1.21 13.22
N HIS A 130 -9.48 -0.31 13.68
CA HIS A 130 -9.86 0.85 14.49
C HIS A 130 -9.26 2.10 13.86
N TRP A 131 -9.95 3.23 13.97
CA TRP A 131 -9.44 4.53 13.54
C TRP A 131 -8.97 5.36 14.74
N ALA A 132 -8.23 6.42 14.46
CA ALA A 132 -7.80 7.36 15.48
C ALA A 132 -9.01 7.87 16.29
N PRO A 133 -8.91 7.96 17.63
CA PRO A 133 -10.00 8.47 18.45
C PRO A 133 -10.39 9.90 18.04
N VAL A 134 -11.69 10.17 18.02
CA VAL A 134 -12.26 11.50 17.78
C VAL A 134 -12.97 11.99 19.04
N GLN A 135 -13.07 13.29 19.24
CA GLN A 135 -13.82 13.82 20.38
C GLN A 135 -15.27 14.07 20.00
N ALA A 136 -16.19 13.72 20.90
CA ALA A 136 -17.60 14.07 20.75
C ALA A 136 -17.80 15.59 20.80
N ASP A 137 -18.57 16.12 19.86
CA ASP A 137 -18.90 17.54 19.79
C ASP A 137 -19.70 18.01 21.02
N ALA A 138 -19.82 19.32 21.16
CA ALA A 138 -20.54 19.95 22.27
C ALA A 138 -22.02 19.53 22.37
N ASP A 139 -22.60 19.06 21.27
CA ASP A 139 -23.98 18.55 21.19
C ASP A 139 -24.08 17.02 21.38
N GLY A 140 -22.97 16.35 21.68
CA GLY A 140 -22.91 14.90 21.89
C GLY A 140 -22.97 14.10 20.58
N THR A 141 -22.53 14.72 19.48
CA THR A 141 -22.49 14.10 18.15
C THR A 141 -21.06 13.80 17.72
N ILE A 142 -20.89 12.82 16.84
CA ILE A 142 -19.71 12.74 15.97
C ILE A 142 -20.17 12.56 14.53
N VAL A 143 -19.43 13.16 13.59
CA VAL A 143 -19.54 12.89 12.16
C VAL A 143 -18.13 12.67 11.63
N THR A 144 -17.83 11.46 11.16
CA THR A 144 -16.48 11.11 10.71
C THR A 144 -16.53 10.13 9.55
N ARG A 145 -15.73 10.40 8.52
CA ARG A 145 -15.57 9.50 7.38
C ARG A 145 -14.47 8.48 7.68
N VAL A 146 -14.83 7.20 7.67
CA VAL A 146 -13.91 6.09 7.91
C VAL A 146 -13.64 5.34 6.61
N ARG A 147 -12.35 5.21 6.27
CA ARG A 147 -11.88 4.49 5.08
C ARG A 147 -10.72 3.59 5.47
N THR A 148 -10.61 2.42 4.84
CA THR A 148 -9.55 1.47 5.22
C THR A 148 -8.17 1.91 4.75
N LEU A 149 -8.07 2.84 3.79
CA LEU A 149 -6.81 3.49 3.41
C LEU A 149 -6.08 4.11 4.61
N ASP A 150 -6.80 4.66 5.59
CA ASP A 150 -6.15 5.36 6.71
C ASP A 150 -5.49 4.40 7.71
N VAL A 151 -5.90 3.12 7.71
CA VAL A 151 -5.52 2.12 8.73
C VAL A 151 -4.82 0.90 8.15
N ASP A 152 -5.00 0.64 6.86
CA ASP A 152 -4.38 -0.44 6.09
C ASP A 152 -4.25 0.01 4.62
N PRO A 153 -3.29 0.90 4.35
CA PRO A 153 -3.20 1.58 3.06
C PRO A 153 -2.78 0.65 1.90
N GLU A 154 -2.15 -0.49 2.20
CA GLU A 154 -1.72 -1.45 1.18
C GLU A 154 -2.85 -2.40 0.76
N ASN A 155 -3.87 -2.58 1.62
CA ASN A 155 -5.01 -3.41 1.30
C ASN A 155 -6.10 -2.63 0.56
N THR A 156 -5.91 -2.50 -0.75
CA THR A 156 -6.88 -1.89 -1.68
C THR A 156 -8.20 -2.65 -1.81
N ARG A 157 -8.28 -3.86 -1.23
CA ARG A 157 -9.46 -4.75 -1.28
C ARG A 157 -9.79 -5.28 0.11
N PRO A 158 -10.24 -4.41 1.03
CA PRO A 158 -10.74 -4.85 2.32
C PRO A 158 -11.82 -5.93 2.13
N GLU A 159 -11.94 -6.85 3.08
CA GLU A 159 -12.80 -8.03 2.97
C GLU A 159 -14.24 -7.68 2.56
N ALA A 160 -14.79 -8.40 1.59
CA ALA A 160 -16.19 -8.29 1.18
C ALA A 160 -17.11 -9.07 2.12
N GLY A 161 -18.39 -8.70 2.16
CA GLY A 161 -19.41 -9.29 3.01
C GLY A 161 -19.98 -8.29 4.02
N LEU A 162 -20.81 -8.80 4.92
CA LEU A 162 -21.44 -8.00 5.95
C LEU A 162 -20.43 -7.66 7.05
N ALA A 163 -20.16 -6.37 7.24
CA ALA A 163 -19.31 -5.85 8.30
C ALA A 163 -20.14 -5.03 9.31
N GLN A 164 -19.60 -4.86 10.51
CA GLN A 164 -20.19 -4.04 11.56
C GLN A 164 -19.27 -2.87 11.89
N ILE A 165 -19.75 -1.65 11.70
CA ILE A 165 -19.12 -0.44 12.24
C ILE A 165 -19.48 -0.35 13.72
N THR A 166 -18.49 -0.19 14.57
CA THR A 166 -18.64 -0.05 16.03
C THR A 166 -18.21 1.35 16.45
N VAL A 167 -18.94 1.92 17.41
CA VAL A 167 -18.61 3.19 18.06
C VAL A 167 -18.63 2.97 19.57
N SER A 168 -17.58 3.39 20.27
CA SER A 168 -17.52 3.33 21.74
C SER A 168 -16.83 4.56 22.33
N SER A 169 -17.36 5.12 23.41
CA SER A 169 -16.80 6.30 24.09
C SER A 169 -16.06 5.94 25.38
N SER A 170 -15.15 6.82 25.81
CA SER A 170 -14.50 6.73 27.12
C SER A 170 -15.46 6.93 28.30
N ALA A 171 -16.67 7.45 28.07
CA ALA A 171 -17.74 7.52 29.06
C ALA A 171 -18.58 6.23 29.14
N GLY A 172 -18.30 5.23 28.29
CA GLY A 172 -18.93 3.91 28.31
C GLY A 172 -20.17 3.78 27.43
N GLU A 173 -20.46 4.78 26.59
CA GLU A 173 -21.52 4.68 25.58
C GLU A 173 -21.05 3.86 24.37
N ALA A 174 -21.92 3.03 23.79
CA ALA A 174 -21.56 2.22 22.62
C ALA A 174 -22.71 2.04 21.63
N GLY A 175 -22.40 1.86 20.36
CA GLY A 175 -23.36 1.66 19.29
C GLY A 175 -22.74 0.99 18.08
N SER A 176 -23.57 0.55 17.13
CA SER A 176 -23.07 -0.06 15.90
C SER A 176 -24.05 0.09 14.74
N ALA A 177 -23.52 0.02 13.52
CA ALA A 177 -24.29 -0.04 12.28
C ALA A 177 -23.73 -1.13 11.35
N LEU A 178 -24.57 -1.74 10.53
CA LEU A 178 -24.16 -2.73 9.55
C LEU A 178 -23.80 -2.06 8.22
N LEU A 179 -22.77 -2.59 7.56
CA LEU A 179 -22.29 -2.16 6.26
C LEU A 179 -22.11 -3.40 5.36
N ASP A 180 -22.79 -3.41 4.21
CA ASP A 180 -22.61 -4.46 3.21
C ASP A 180 -21.48 -4.10 2.24
N ILE A 181 -20.35 -4.80 2.32
CA ILE A 181 -19.19 -4.56 1.47
C ILE A 181 -19.27 -5.47 0.24
N THR A 182 -19.56 -4.89 -0.91
CA THR A 182 -19.66 -5.67 -2.15
C THR A 182 -18.29 -5.91 -2.75
N ALA A 183 -18.01 -7.15 -3.14
CA ALA A 183 -16.75 -7.51 -3.78
C ALA A 183 -16.57 -6.72 -5.08
N THR A 184 -15.37 -6.17 -5.30
CA THR A 184 -14.97 -5.76 -6.63
C THR A 184 -14.87 -7.04 -7.46
N THR A 185 -15.77 -7.24 -8.43
CA THR A 185 -15.68 -8.39 -9.33
C THR A 185 -14.51 -8.18 -10.28
N ASP A 186 -13.34 -8.73 -9.91
CA ASP A 186 -12.29 -8.99 -10.88
C ASP A 186 -12.84 -9.96 -11.91
N VAL A 187 -13.22 -9.44 -13.08
CA VAL A 187 -13.69 -10.27 -14.19
C VAL A 187 -12.51 -10.97 -14.88
N ILE A 188 -11.29 -10.48 -14.65
CA ILE A 188 -10.05 -11.03 -15.19
C ILE A 188 -9.32 -11.81 -14.10
N THR A 189 -9.03 -13.08 -14.37
CA THR A 189 -8.14 -13.90 -13.53
C THR A 189 -6.70 -13.65 -13.95
N VAL A 190 -5.81 -13.35 -13.00
CA VAL A 190 -4.38 -13.08 -13.25
C VAL A 190 -3.53 -14.05 -12.44
N SER A 191 -2.46 -14.56 -13.05
CA SER A 191 -1.49 -15.44 -12.39
C SER A 191 -0.11 -15.32 -13.01
N SER A 192 0.90 -15.87 -12.34
CA SER A 192 2.27 -15.96 -12.82
C SER A 192 2.84 -17.37 -12.64
N ASP A 193 3.72 -17.77 -13.55
CA ASP A 193 4.51 -18.98 -13.45
C ASP A 193 5.99 -18.68 -13.76
N PRO A 194 6.90 -18.82 -12.78
CA PRO A 194 6.63 -19.18 -11.38
C PRO A 194 5.99 -18.03 -10.57
N ALA A 195 5.24 -18.37 -9.53
CA ALA A 195 4.73 -17.38 -8.56
C ALA A 195 5.82 -16.79 -7.65
N THR A 196 7.00 -17.41 -7.63
CA THR A 196 8.17 -16.95 -6.88
C THR A 196 9.45 -17.22 -7.66
N ILE A 197 10.33 -16.23 -7.76
CA ILE A 197 11.61 -16.33 -8.45
C ILE A 197 12.71 -15.60 -7.65
N SER A 198 13.97 -16.05 -7.74
CA SER A 198 15.08 -15.29 -7.15
C SER A 198 15.61 -14.24 -8.13
N GLN A 199 16.26 -13.17 -7.66
CA GLN A 199 16.90 -12.18 -8.53
C GLN A 199 17.82 -12.79 -9.58
N ASP A 200 18.65 -13.76 -9.19
CA ASP A 200 19.62 -14.38 -10.10
C ASP A 200 18.93 -15.26 -11.14
N GLU A 201 17.94 -16.06 -10.70
CA GLU A 201 17.16 -16.88 -11.61
C GLU A 201 16.31 -16.03 -12.57
N PHE A 202 15.88 -14.84 -12.16
CA PHE A 202 15.05 -13.95 -12.99
C PHE A 202 15.82 -13.32 -14.16
N LEU A 203 17.15 -13.25 -14.07
CA LEU A 203 18.01 -12.90 -15.20
C LEU A 203 18.01 -14.01 -16.26
N ASP A 204 18.06 -15.27 -15.83
CA ASP A 204 18.23 -16.42 -16.72
C ASP A 204 16.90 -17.03 -17.21
N ARG A 205 15.81 -16.84 -16.44
CA ARG A 205 14.50 -17.44 -16.70
C ARG A 205 13.38 -16.38 -16.61
N PRO A 206 12.50 -16.30 -17.62
CA PRO A 206 11.34 -15.41 -17.56
C PRO A 206 10.29 -15.90 -16.54
N VAL A 207 9.51 -14.95 -16.01
CA VAL A 207 8.21 -15.18 -15.38
C VAL A 207 7.14 -15.03 -16.46
N THR A 208 6.36 -16.09 -16.68
CA THR A 208 5.22 -16.04 -17.60
C THR A 208 4.00 -15.56 -16.85
N ILE A 209 3.44 -14.45 -17.28
CA ILE A 209 2.22 -13.87 -16.72
C ILE A 209 1.05 -14.30 -17.58
N HIS A 210 0.00 -14.81 -16.95
CA HIS A 210 -1.23 -15.22 -17.59
C HIS A 210 -2.40 -14.39 -17.06
N ALA A 211 -3.19 -13.83 -17.97
CA ALA A 211 -4.43 -13.18 -17.63
C ALA A 211 -5.56 -13.68 -18.55
N SER A 212 -6.72 -14.03 -17.99
CA SER A 212 -7.84 -14.60 -18.73
C SER A 212 -9.16 -13.96 -18.32
N GLY A 213 -10.11 -13.87 -19.24
CA GLY A 213 -11.40 -13.23 -19.00
C GLY A 213 -11.54 -11.86 -19.66
N PHE A 214 -10.64 -11.50 -20.58
CA PHE A 214 -10.84 -10.36 -21.46
C PHE A 214 -11.90 -10.68 -22.52
N SER A 215 -12.49 -9.63 -23.10
CA SER A 215 -13.11 -9.76 -24.41
C SER A 215 -12.04 -10.17 -25.44
N PRO A 216 -12.33 -11.07 -26.40
CA PRO A 216 -11.37 -11.46 -27.43
C PRO A 216 -10.79 -10.27 -28.21
N MET A 217 -9.50 -10.35 -28.59
CA MET A 217 -8.82 -9.34 -29.42
C MET A 217 -8.90 -7.90 -28.89
N THR A 218 -9.08 -7.74 -27.59
CA THR A 218 -9.29 -6.44 -26.96
C THR A 218 -7.97 -5.92 -26.41
N LYS A 219 -7.78 -4.60 -26.46
CA LYS A 219 -6.59 -3.95 -25.93
C LYS A 219 -6.44 -4.24 -24.43
N VAL A 220 -5.23 -4.58 -24.03
CA VAL A 220 -4.84 -4.87 -22.64
C VAL A 220 -3.89 -3.78 -22.17
N PHE A 221 -4.17 -3.20 -21.02
CA PHE A 221 -3.25 -2.34 -20.29
C PHE A 221 -2.63 -3.15 -19.17
N PHE A 222 -1.32 -3.37 -19.24
CA PHE A 222 -0.55 -4.07 -18.21
C PHE A 222 0.26 -3.07 -17.40
N ASN A 223 -0.05 -2.96 -16.11
CA ASN A 223 0.72 -2.17 -15.15
C ASN A 223 1.46 -3.11 -14.20
N LEU A 224 2.77 -2.88 -14.07
CA LEU A 224 3.65 -3.62 -13.17
C LEU A 224 4.01 -2.73 -11.98
N GLY A 225 3.58 -3.14 -10.79
CA GLY A 225 3.89 -2.48 -9.53
C GLY A 225 5.09 -3.12 -8.87
N MET A 226 6.05 -2.28 -8.50
CA MET A 226 7.28 -2.68 -7.83
C MET A 226 7.07 -2.70 -6.31
N PRO A 227 7.93 -3.40 -5.54
CA PRO A 227 7.89 -3.41 -4.07
C PRO A 227 7.97 -2.01 -3.42
N ASP A 228 8.62 -1.04 -4.08
CA ASP A 228 8.67 0.34 -3.62
C ASP A 228 7.43 1.18 -3.97
N THR A 229 6.36 0.54 -4.45
CA THR A 229 5.08 1.13 -4.91
C THR A 229 5.14 1.91 -6.21
N THR A 230 6.30 1.96 -6.90
CA THR A 230 6.36 2.53 -8.24
C THR A 230 5.58 1.67 -9.23
N MET A 231 4.88 2.32 -10.16
CA MET A 231 4.05 1.68 -11.17
C MET A 231 4.61 1.97 -12.56
N TYR A 232 4.77 0.93 -13.37
CA TYR A 232 5.22 1.03 -14.75
C TYR A 232 4.17 0.46 -15.70
N ALA A 233 3.81 1.24 -16.73
CA ALA A 233 3.02 0.73 -17.85
C ALA A 233 3.92 -0.12 -18.75
N VAL A 234 3.62 -1.42 -18.83
CA VAL A 234 4.38 -2.39 -19.65
C VAL A 234 3.76 -2.43 -21.04
N GLY A 235 4.61 -2.40 -22.08
CA GLY A 235 4.16 -2.53 -23.46
C GLY A 235 3.28 -1.38 -23.96
N GLU A 236 3.39 -0.19 -23.37
CA GLU A 236 2.60 1.00 -23.76
C GLU A 236 2.67 1.27 -25.29
N TYR A 237 3.83 1.01 -25.89
CA TYR A 237 4.06 1.17 -27.33
C TYR A 237 3.87 -0.10 -28.16
N GLU A 238 3.67 -1.26 -27.51
CA GLU A 238 3.58 -2.55 -28.18
C GLU A 238 2.14 -2.88 -28.63
N GLY A 239 1.14 -2.21 -28.05
CA GLY A 239 -0.26 -2.47 -28.36
C GLY A 239 -0.63 -3.89 -27.95
N LEU A 240 -0.57 -4.18 -26.65
CA LEU A 240 -0.93 -5.47 -26.08
C LEU A 240 -2.42 -5.75 -26.28
N HIS A 241 -2.76 -6.95 -26.75
CA HIS A 241 -4.15 -7.40 -26.94
C HIS A 241 -4.33 -8.83 -26.39
N SER A 242 -5.53 -9.13 -25.91
CA SER A 242 -5.94 -10.51 -25.68
C SER A 242 -6.04 -11.28 -27.00
N ASP A 243 -5.95 -12.61 -26.92
CA ASP A 243 -6.13 -13.51 -28.04
C ASP A 243 -7.63 -13.72 -28.38
N GLU A 244 -7.90 -14.62 -29.33
CA GLU A 244 -9.27 -14.97 -29.76
C GLU A 244 -10.12 -15.61 -28.66
N ASN A 245 -9.51 -16.10 -27.59
CA ASN A 245 -10.16 -16.74 -26.46
C ASN A 245 -10.28 -15.81 -25.25
N GLY A 246 -9.86 -14.54 -25.38
CA GLY A 246 -9.87 -13.60 -24.26
C GLY A 246 -8.75 -13.86 -23.24
N ASN A 247 -7.68 -14.55 -23.64
CA ASN A 247 -6.50 -14.79 -22.83
C ASN A 247 -5.36 -13.86 -23.25
N PHE A 248 -4.46 -13.59 -22.33
CA PHE A 248 -3.27 -12.79 -22.53
C PHE A 248 -2.09 -13.50 -21.84
N SER A 249 -0.95 -13.52 -22.51
CA SER A 249 0.29 -14.07 -21.96
C SER A 249 1.45 -13.12 -22.25
N TYR A 250 2.27 -12.86 -21.23
CA TYR A 250 3.46 -12.02 -21.35
C TYR A 250 4.65 -12.67 -20.64
N GLN A 251 5.79 -12.74 -21.29
CA GLN A 251 7.03 -13.22 -20.67
C GLN A 251 7.82 -12.01 -20.17
N LEU A 252 7.85 -11.85 -18.85
CA LEU A 252 8.67 -10.86 -18.19
C LEU A 252 10.03 -11.49 -17.89
N GLN A 253 11.12 -10.88 -18.33
CA GLN A 253 12.48 -11.30 -17.98
C GLN A 253 13.29 -10.09 -17.53
N MET A 254 14.09 -10.25 -16.49
CA MET A 254 14.98 -9.18 -16.07
C MET A 254 16.23 -9.16 -16.96
N ASN A 255 16.70 -7.96 -17.26
CA ASN A 255 17.96 -7.73 -17.96
C ASN A 255 19.14 -7.54 -16.99
N SER A 256 18.89 -7.64 -15.69
CA SER A 256 19.86 -7.40 -14.63
C SER A 256 19.43 -8.12 -13.34
N VAL A 257 20.41 -8.61 -12.58
CA VAL A 257 20.19 -9.18 -11.23
C VAL A 257 19.85 -8.11 -10.17
N ASN A 258 19.73 -6.85 -10.57
CA ASN A 258 19.42 -5.72 -9.68
C ASN A 258 17.91 -5.49 -9.46
N SER A 259 17.04 -6.38 -9.96
CA SER A 259 15.58 -6.28 -9.77
C SER A 259 15.21 -6.16 -8.29
N GLN A 260 14.20 -5.36 -7.95
CA GLN A 260 13.78 -5.19 -6.55
C GLN A 260 13.31 -6.51 -5.94
N VAL A 261 13.76 -6.78 -4.71
CA VAL A 261 13.27 -7.92 -3.90
C VAL A 261 11.97 -7.49 -3.23
N GLY A 262 10.98 -8.38 -3.23
CA GLY A 262 9.67 -8.12 -2.62
C GLY A 262 8.51 -8.64 -3.45
N THR A 263 7.31 -8.24 -3.05
CA THR A 263 6.07 -8.54 -3.75
C THR A 263 5.90 -7.55 -4.91
N TRP A 264 5.71 -8.07 -6.11
CA TRP A 264 5.40 -7.29 -7.30
C TRP A 264 3.93 -7.45 -7.63
N LEU A 265 3.28 -6.36 -8.05
CA LEU A 265 1.88 -6.33 -8.46
C LEU A 265 1.79 -6.42 -9.99
N MET A 266 0.95 -7.32 -10.48
CA MET A 266 0.56 -7.40 -11.88
C MET A 266 -0.89 -6.95 -11.97
N SER A 267 -1.13 -5.80 -12.58
CA SER A 267 -2.46 -5.21 -12.73
C SER A 267 -2.82 -5.10 -14.21
N PHE A 268 -3.99 -5.60 -14.55
CA PHE A 268 -4.50 -5.64 -15.91
C PHE A 268 -5.82 -4.90 -15.99
N VAL A 269 -5.97 -4.08 -17.03
CA VAL A 269 -7.18 -3.33 -17.31
C VAL A 269 -7.52 -3.43 -18.79
N SER A 270 -8.80 -3.59 -19.10
CA SER A 270 -9.43 -3.32 -20.40
C SER A 270 -10.66 -2.42 -20.19
N ASP A 271 -11.29 -1.97 -21.27
CA ASP A 271 -12.34 -0.93 -21.25
C ASP A 271 -13.43 -1.10 -20.17
N ASP A 272 -13.81 -2.33 -19.83
CA ASP A 272 -14.85 -2.67 -18.85
C ASP A 272 -14.41 -3.67 -17.77
N ARG A 273 -13.14 -4.08 -17.72
CA ARG A 273 -12.68 -5.17 -16.85
C ARG A 273 -11.32 -4.88 -16.26
N SER A 274 -11.13 -5.32 -15.03
CA SER A 274 -9.83 -5.32 -14.36
C SER A 274 -9.58 -6.65 -13.64
N GLY A 275 -8.31 -6.90 -13.40
CA GLY A 275 -7.84 -8.01 -12.59
C GLY A 275 -6.43 -7.74 -12.11
N SER A 276 -6.07 -8.28 -10.94
CA SER A 276 -4.69 -8.20 -10.48
C SER A 276 -4.26 -9.44 -9.73
N ALA A 277 -2.95 -9.67 -9.70
CA ALA A 277 -2.31 -10.69 -8.89
C ALA A 277 -0.91 -10.24 -8.52
N THR A 278 -0.24 -11.00 -7.67
CA THR A 278 1.14 -10.72 -7.27
C THR A 278 2.06 -11.88 -7.60
N PHE A 279 3.36 -11.59 -7.65
CA PHE A 279 4.40 -12.61 -7.63
C PHE A 279 5.56 -12.12 -6.76
N GLN A 280 6.34 -13.05 -6.23
CA GLN A 280 7.41 -12.74 -5.29
C GLN A 280 8.78 -12.81 -5.98
N VAL A 281 9.57 -11.75 -5.85
CA VAL A 281 11.01 -11.80 -6.12
C VAL A 281 11.75 -11.95 -4.79
N THR A 282 12.55 -13.00 -4.68
CA THR A 282 13.37 -13.30 -3.50
C THR A 282 14.81 -12.84 -3.72
N ALA A 283 15.54 -12.60 -2.62
CA ALA A 283 16.94 -12.22 -2.69
C ALA A 283 17.77 -13.35 -3.35
N GLY A 284 18.68 -12.96 -4.25
CA GLY A 284 19.67 -13.86 -4.82
C GLY A 284 20.89 -14.04 -3.92
N ALA A 285 22.03 -14.33 -4.54
CA ALA A 285 23.34 -14.34 -3.90
C ALA A 285 23.64 -13.00 -3.22
N VAL A 286 24.38 -13.06 -2.12
CA VAL A 286 24.82 -11.87 -1.39
C VAL A 286 25.68 -11.01 -2.30
N ARG A 287 25.29 -9.75 -2.48
CA ARG A 287 26.05 -8.78 -3.28
C ARG A 287 27.16 -8.20 -2.44
N THR A 288 28.36 -8.10 -3.00
CA THR A 288 29.54 -7.63 -2.28
C THR A 288 30.01 -6.27 -2.78
N ALA A 289 30.48 -5.44 -1.85
CA ALA A 289 31.10 -4.15 -2.12
C ALA A 289 32.63 -4.32 -2.28
N ASP A 290 33.05 -5.14 -3.25
CA ASP A 290 34.45 -5.51 -3.47
C ASP A 290 35.11 -4.78 -4.66
N LYS A 291 34.36 -3.88 -5.30
CA LYS A 291 34.77 -3.08 -6.46
C LYS A 291 35.13 -1.65 -6.04
N ALA A 292 35.78 -0.89 -6.92
CA ALA A 292 36.16 0.51 -6.64
C ALA A 292 35.54 1.50 -7.63
N VAL A 293 35.00 2.61 -7.09
CA VAL A 293 34.67 3.84 -7.83
C VAL A 293 35.49 4.96 -7.20
N THR A 294 36.34 5.62 -7.97
CA THR A 294 37.17 6.72 -7.48
C THR A 294 36.82 8.02 -8.21
N PRO A 295 36.10 8.94 -7.57
CA PRO A 295 35.91 10.29 -8.08
C PRO A 295 37.27 10.99 -8.29
N ALA A 296 37.39 11.75 -9.38
CA ALA A 296 38.63 12.45 -9.73
C ALA A 296 38.98 13.56 -8.73
N SER A 297 38.00 14.04 -7.96
CA SER A 297 38.17 14.98 -6.87
C SER A 297 37.20 14.62 -5.74
N ARG A 298 37.59 14.95 -4.50
CA ARG A 298 36.72 14.84 -3.32
C ARG A 298 35.68 15.95 -3.26
N GLU A 299 35.89 17.05 -3.97
CA GLU A 299 34.99 18.20 -4.00
C GLU A 299 34.86 18.77 -5.42
N ILE A 300 33.67 19.24 -5.77
CA ILE A 300 33.36 19.95 -7.02
C ILE A 300 32.39 21.09 -6.75
N SER A 301 32.56 22.22 -7.45
CA SER A 301 31.59 23.31 -7.37
C SER A 301 30.33 22.98 -8.18
N VAL A 302 29.18 23.55 -7.82
CA VAL A 302 27.91 23.37 -8.56
C VAL A 302 28.03 23.87 -10.00
N ALA A 303 28.82 24.92 -10.23
CA ALA A 303 29.07 25.44 -11.57
C ALA A 303 29.87 24.45 -12.43
N ASP A 304 30.92 23.85 -11.86
CA ASP A 304 31.75 22.87 -12.57
C ASP A 304 31.03 21.53 -12.74
N PHE A 305 30.18 21.14 -11.77
CA PHE A 305 29.40 19.90 -11.88
C PHE A 305 28.35 19.98 -12.99
N ALA A 306 27.78 21.16 -13.21
CA ALA A 306 26.82 21.39 -14.30
C ALA A 306 27.47 21.61 -15.68
N ALA A 307 28.79 21.83 -15.74
CA ALA A 307 29.53 22.06 -16.98
C ALA A 307 30.21 20.77 -17.47
N GLU A 308 30.31 20.55 -18.78
CA GLU A 308 31.08 19.42 -19.31
C GLU A 308 32.58 19.58 -19.01
N PRO A 309 33.27 18.53 -18.52
CA PRO A 309 32.83 17.14 -18.41
C PRO A 309 32.12 16.77 -17.09
N GLY A 310 32.03 17.67 -16.12
CA GLY A 310 31.44 17.42 -14.79
C GLY A 310 32.37 16.63 -13.86
N MET A 311 31.79 15.85 -12.94
CA MET A 311 32.55 14.99 -12.03
C MET A 311 33.01 13.73 -12.76
N ARG A 312 34.31 13.63 -13.03
CA ARG A 312 34.94 12.43 -13.58
C ARG A 312 35.15 11.38 -12.50
N PHE A 313 35.14 10.11 -12.88
CA PHE A 313 35.46 9.00 -11.98
C PHE A 313 36.08 7.83 -12.77
N ALA A 314 36.80 6.97 -12.05
CA ALA A 314 37.35 5.73 -12.56
C ALA A 314 36.73 4.53 -11.83
N LEU A 315 36.52 3.43 -12.55
CA LEU A 315 36.01 2.15 -12.05
C LEU A 315 37.08 1.06 -12.18
N GLU A 316 37.19 0.21 -11.16
CA GLU A 316 38.11 -0.93 -11.14
C GLU A 316 37.52 -2.14 -10.42
N GLY A 317 37.98 -3.34 -10.81
CA GLY A 317 37.69 -4.60 -10.13
C GLY A 317 36.48 -5.38 -10.65
N PHE A 318 35.75 -4.83 -11.64
CA PHE A 318 34.62 -5.50 -12.28
C PHE A 318 35.09 -6.63 -13.21
N LEU A 319 34.15 -7.46 -13.69
CA LEU A 319 34.49 -8.46 -14.70
C LEU A 319 34.87 -7.76 -16.03
N PRO A 320 35.75 -8.37 -16.85
CA PRO A 320 36.01 -7.91 -18.20
C PRO A 320 34.72 -7.80 -19.03
N PHE A 321 34.49 -6.65 -19.66
CA PHE A 321 33.31 -6.37 -20.47
C PHE A 321 31.97 -6.49 -19.73
N ASP A 322 31.97 -6.38 -18.40
CA ASP A 322 30.77 -6.37 -17.58
C ASP A 322 29.92 -5.13 -17.89
N THR A 323 28.61 -5.31 -17.90
CA THR A 323 27.67 -4.20 -17.94
C THR A 323 27.30 -3.83 -16.52
N TYR A 324 27.27 -2.54 -16.21
CA TYR A 324 26.93 -2.05 -14.89
C TYR A 324 25.95 -0.89 -14.98
N GLU A 325 25.04 -0.83 -14.00
CA GLU A 325 24.16 0.31 -13.79
C GLU A 325 24.88 1.37 -12.95
N LEU A 326 24.78 2.62 -13.39
CA LEU A 326 25.32 3.76 -12.66
C LEU A 326 24.19 4.51 -11.96
N LEU A 327 24.31 4.65 -10.64
CA LEU A 327 23.37 5.36 -9.79
C LEU A 327 24.07 6.55 -9.14
N LEU A 328 23.37 7.68 -9.04
CA LEU A 328 23.81 8.84 -8.27
C LEU A 328 22.80 9.13 -7.17
N THR A 329 23.22 8.98 -5.92
CA THR A 329 22.48 9.41 -4.75
C THR A 329 22.92 10.82 -4.36
N THR A 330 21.97 11.75 -4.30
CA THR A 330 22.22 13.14 -3.93
C THR A 330 22.35 13.29 -2.41
N SER A 331 22.76 14.48 -1.97
CA SER A 331 22.84 14.83 -0.55
C SER A 331 21.50 14.78 0.20
N ARG A 332 20.39 14.73 -0.54
CA ARG A 332 19.03 14.61 0.00
C ARG A 332 18.47 13.18 -0.09
N GLY A 333 19.33 12.22 -0.44
CA GLY A 333 19.01 10.79 -0.52
C GLY A 333 18.30 10.35 -1.80
N TYR A 334 17.84 11.29 -2.64
CA TYR A 334 17.28 10.97 -3.96
C TYR A 334 18.32 10.23 -4.82
N THR A 335 17.94 9.06 -5.33
CA THR A 335 18.79 8.25 -6.19
C THR A 335 18.29 8.26 -7.63
N ALA A 336 19.14 8.72 -8.55
CA ALA A 336 18.87 8.71 -9.98
C ALA A 336 19.63 7.58 -10.68
N SER A 337 18.97 6.82 -11.55
CA SER A 337 19.66 5.98 -12.53
C SER A 337 20.20 6.87 -13.66
N LEU A 338 21.51 6.76 -13.88
CA LEU A 338 22.23 7.46 -14.96
C LEU A 338 22.38 6.58 -16.21
N GLY A 339 21.84 5.35 -16.15
CA GLY A 339 21.87 4.38 -17.24
C GLY A 339 22.92 3.28 -17.06
N ILE A 340 23.13 2.54 -18.14
CA ILE A 340 24.03 1.37 -18.18
C ILE A 340 25.28 1.75 -18.97
N SER A 341 26.44 1.39 -18.44
CA SER A 341 27.73 1.48 -19.13
C SER A 341 28.43 0.11 -19.08
N ARG A 342 29.63 0.04 -19.64
CA ARG A 342 30.39 -1.20 -19.79
C ARG A 342 31.86 -0.99 -19.48
N THR A 343 32.46 -1.94 -18.77
CA THR A 343 33.90 -1.98 -18.55
C THR A 343 34.66 -2.48 -19.79
N ASP A 344 35.95 -2.19 -19.83
CA ASP A 344 36.88 -2.70 -20.85
C ASP A 344 37.28 -4.16 -20.58
N GLY A 345 38.21 -4.67 -21.38
CA GLY A 345 38.72 -6.04 -21.26
C GLY A 345 39.54 -6.30 -19.99
N GLU A 346 39.86 -5.28 -19.20
CA GLU A 346 40.54 -5.38 -17.91
C GLU A 346 39.58 -5.18 -16.73
N GLY A 347 38.28 -5.00 -16.98
CA GLY A 347 37.30 -4.73 -15.94
C GLY A 347 37.37 -3.31 -15.37
N ARG A 348 37.84 -2.35 -16.18
CA ARG A 348 37.94 -0.93 -15.82
C ARG A 348 37.03 -0.07 -16.70
N ASP A 349 36.66 1.10 -16.20
CA ASP A 349 36.05 2.16 -17.03
C ASP A 349 36.44 3.55 -16.49
N SER A 350 36.32 4.57 -17.34
CA SER A 350 36.43 5.97 -16.94
C SER A 350 35.29 6.77 -17.56
N ASN A 351 34.52 7.46 -16.72
CA ASN A 351 33.35 8.19 -17.18
C ASN A 351 33.18 9.50 -16.38
N ALA A 352 32.15 10.28 -16.70
CA ALA A 352 31.85 11.53 -16.03
C ALA A 352 30.35 11.76 -15.88
N ILE A 353 29.98 12.49 -14.84
CA ILE A 353 28.61 12.83 -14.49
C ILE A 353 28.46 14.34 -14.52
N THR A 354 27.44 14.84 -15.20
CA THR A 354 27.03 16.26 -15.12
C THR A 354 25.72 16.38 -14.36
N SER A 355 25.58 17.45 -13.59
CA SER A 355 24.35 17.73 -12.86
C SER A 355 23.42 18.69 -13.61
N PRO A 356 22.11 18.62 -13.38
CA PRO A 356 21.22 19.74 -13.66
C PRO A 356 21.67 21.01 -12.91
N LYS A 357 21.22 22.17 -13.38
CA LYS A 357 21.44 23.44 -12.67
C LYS A 357 20.67 23.46 -11.35
N GLY A 358 21.26 24.04 -10.31
CA GLY A 358 20.59 24.23 -9.02
C GLY A 358 20.54 22.99 -8.12
N ILE A 359 21.36 21.98 -8.42
CA ILE A 359 21.55 20.78 -7.58
C ILE A 359 21.93 21.18 -6.13
N PRO A 360 21.40 20.52 -5.08
CA PRO A 360 21.75 20.85 -3.69
C PRO A 360 23.22 20.59 -3.36
N GLU A 361 23.76 21.37 -2.42
CA GLU A 361 25.08 21.10 -1.83
C GLU A 361 25.05 19.83 -0.97
N GLY A 362 26.22 19.26 -0.70
CA GLY A 362 26.40 18.16 0.26
C GLY A 362 27.17 16.98 -0.31
N GLU A 363 27.08 15.85 0.36
CA GLU A 363 27.75 14.61 -0.07
C GLU A 363 26.90 13.86 -1.10
N TYR A 364 27.54 13.42 -2.17
CA TYR A 364 26.95 12.64 -3.25
C TYR A 364 27.64 11.29 -3.27
N THR A 365 26.86 10.25 -3.52
CA THR A 365 27.37 8.88 -3.68
C THR A 365 27.13 8.40 -5.10
N VAL A 366 28.21 8.03 -5.78
CA VAL A 366 28.16 7.29 -7.04
C VAL A 366 28.20 5.81 -6.70
N THR A 367 27.21 5.06 -7.17
CA THR A 367 27.20 3.60 -7.08
C THR A 367 27.25 3.01 -8.49
N ALA A 368 28.23 2.13 -8.74
CA ALA A 368 28.28 1.32 -9.95
C ALA A 368 27.97 -0.12 -9.56
N ARG A 369 26.94 -0.72 -10.15
CA ARG A 369 26.48 -2.07 -9.79
C ARG A 369 26.44 -2.98 -11.01
N SER A 370 27.14 -4.11 -10.95
CA SER A 370 27.16 -5.11 -12.01
C SER A 370 25.74 -5.58 -12.30
N THR A 371 25.36 -5.61 -13.57
CA THR A 371 24.06 -6.16 -14.01
C THR A 371 24.07 -7.69 -14.04
N THR A 372 25.26 -8.30 -14.05
CA THR A 372 25.45 -9.74 -14.10
C THR A 372 25.53 -10.37 -12.70
N THR A 373 26.34 -9.77 -11.82
CA THR A 373 26.64 -10.33 -10.49
C THR A 373 25.99 -9.55 -9.36
N GLY A 374 25.55 -8.32 -9.61
CA GLY A 374 25.00 -7.42 -8.60
C GLY A 374 26.03 -6.89 -7.60
N ASP A 375 27.29 -7.34 -7.67
CA ASP A 375 28.42 -6.75 -6.94
C ASP A 375 28.59 -5.29 -7.34
N TYR A 376 29.08 -4.48 -6.42
CA TYR A 376 29.03 -3.03 -6.58
C TYR A 376 30.25 -2.32 -6.02
N ALA A 377 30.41 -1.09 -6.49
CA ALA A 377 31.35 -0.12 -5.98
C ALA A 377 30.59 1.14 -5.56
N THR A 378 31.08 1.81 -4.51
CA THR A 378 30.60 3.12 -4.10
C THR A 378 31.75 4.10 -4.01
N GLY A 379 31.55 5.34 -4.46
CA GLY A 379 32.49 6.43 -4.29
C GLY A 379 31.75 7.72 -3.93
N THR A 380 32.31 8.51 -3.00
CA THR A 380 31.67 9.74 -2.55
C THR A 380 32.46 10.99 -2.94
N PHE A 381 31.74 12.08 -3.22
CA PHE A 381 32.30 13.40 -3.44
C PHE A 381 31.35 14.46 -2.89
N ARG A 382 31.88 15.65 -2.59
CA ARG A 382 31.10 16.76 -2.07
C ARG A 382 30.82 17.80 -3.17
N VAL A 383 29.59 18.29 -3.22
CA VAL A 383 29.16 19.40 -4.07
C VAL A 383 29.03 20.67 -3.24
N THR A 384 29.63 21.78 -3.69
CA THR A 384 29.68 23.06 -2.97
C THR A 384 29.34 24.26 -3.88
N GLY A 385 28.99 25.42 -3.31
CA GLY A 385 28.82 26.67 -4.06
C GLY A 385 27.39 26.97 -4.55
N ASN A 386 26.38 26.37 -3.92
CA ASN A 386 24.96 26.70 -4.12
C ASN A 386 24.28 27.05 -2.77
N PRO A 387 24.45 28.28 -2.26
CA PRO A 387 23.84 28.71 -1.01
C PRO A 387 22.31 28.78 -1.05
N ALA A 388 21.69 28.72 -2.25
CA ALA A 388 20.23 28.69 -2.40
C ALA A 388 19.63 27.29 -2.18
N ALA A 389 20.47 26.24 -2.21
CA ALA A 389 20.06 24.87 -1.88
C ALA A 389 21.16 24.20 -1.03
N PRO A 390 21.29 24.59 0.24
CA PRO A 390 22.26 24.00 1.16
C PRO A 390 22.00 22.49 1.37
N ALA A 391 23.00 21.80 1.92
CA ALA A 391 22.88 20.42 2.34
C ALA A 391 21.87 20.31 3.49
N SER A 392 20.72 19.70 3.21
CA SER A 392 19.68 19.51 4.19
C SER A 392 20.08 18.46 5.23
N LYS A 393 19.67 18.66 6.48
CA LYS A 393 19.86 17.68 7.55
C LYS A 393 18.49 17.23 8.00
N ILE A 394 18.23 15.93 7.90
CA ILE A 394 16.99 15.31 8.35
C ILE A 394 17.38 14.16 9.28
N SER A 395 16.83 14.14 10.48
CA SER A 395 17.16 13.19 11.53
C SER A 395 15.96 12.90 12.44
N LEU A 396 16.07 11.85 13.24
CA LEU A 396 15.10 11.54 14.28
C LEU A 396 15.60 12.09 15.63
N SER A 397 14.68 12.51 16.49
CA SER A 397 14.98 12.87 17.88
C SER A 397 15.60 11.71 18.67
N THR A 398 15.26 10.47 18.30
CA THR A 398 15.86 9.22 18.78
C THR A 398 15.84 8.17 17.68
N SER A 399 16.84 7.29 17.65
CA SER A 399 16.87 6.11 16.76
C SER A 399 16.25 4.86 17.40
N SER A 400 15.82 4.93 18.67
CA SER A 400 15.17 3.84 19.39
C SER A 400 14.03 4.36 20.25
N VAL A 401 12.92 3.64 20.30
CA VAL A 401 11.72 3.98 21.08
C VAL A 401 11.04 2.72 21.59
N SER A 402 10.31 2.79 22.71
CA SER A 402 9.45 1.68 23.15
C SER A 402 8.15 1.66 22.36
N SER A 403 7.56 0.48 22.17
CA SER A 403 6.27 0.33 21.47
C SER A 403 5.17 1.20 22.09
N GLY A 404 5.04 1.22 23.42
CA GLY A 404 4.06 2.02 24.13
C GLY A 404 4.33 3.52 24.02
N SER A 405 5.59 3.95 24.10
CA SER A 405 5.94 5.37 23.88
C SER A 405 5.65 5.81 22.44
N LEU A 406 5.86 4.95 21.45
CA LEU A 406 5.58 5.28 20.05
C LEU A 406 4.07 5.42 19.77
N ALA A 407 3.22 4.71 20.53
CA ALA A 407 1.77 4.86 20.46
C ALA A 407 1.21 5.97 21.38
N ASP A 408 2.06 6.62 22.19
CA ASP A 408 1.69 7.71 23.08
C ASP A 408 1.98 9.07 22.42
N PRO A 409 0.99 9.97 22.29
CA PRO A 409 1.21 11.34 21.80
C PRO A 409 2.29 12.12 22.55
N ALA A 410 2.55 11.81 23.84
CA ALA A 410 3.62 12.43 24.62
C ALA A 410 5.00 11.79 24.42
N GLY A 411 5.07 10.55 23.90
CA GLY A 411 6.28 9.74 23.78
C GLY A 411 6.77 9.46 22.35
N GLY A 412 6.00 9.87 21.33
CA GLY A 412 6.29 9.61 19.92
C GLY A 412 7.67 10.08 19.44
N VAL A 413 8.04 9.69 18.22
CA VAL A 413 9.34 10.03 17.61
C VAL A 413 9.19 11.30 16.78
N VAL A 414 10.09 12.26 16.94
CA VAL A 414 10.07 13.50 16.15
C VAL A 414 11.04 13.37 14.99
N LEU A 415 10.53 13.53 13.77
CA LEU A 415 11.36 13.80 12.59
C LEU A 415 11.67 15.30 12.57
N GLU A 416 12.95 15.64 12.59
CA GLU A 416 13.43 17.02 12.56
C GLU A 416 14.23 17.26 11.29
N GLY A 417 14.04 18.42 10.68
CA GLY A 417 14.81 18.85 9.52
C GLY A 417 15.32 20.29 9.65
N SER A 418 16.53 20.54 9.15
CA SER A 418 17.08 21.88 8.93
C SER A 418 17.60 22.01 7.51
N ASP A 419 17.66 23.26 7.03
CA ASP A 419 18.17 23.59 5.70
C ASP A 419 17.37 22.87 4.59
N VAL A 420 16.09 22.62 4.86
CA VAL A 420 15.12 22.09 3.91
C VAL A 420 14.58 23.27 3.10
N THR A 421 14.44 23.10 1.78
CA THR A 421 13.90 24.12 0.89
C THR A 421 12.52 24.60 1.39
N PRO A 422 12.34 25.89 1.70
CA PRO A 422 11.07 26.42 2.23
C PRO A 422 9.85 26.04 1.39
N GLY A 423 8.73 25.76 2.05
CA GLY A 423 7.48 25.35 1.40
C GLY A 423 7.48 23.93 0.85
N THR A 424 8.58 23.18 0.95
CA THR A 424 8.60 21.76 0.60
C THR A 424 7.77 20.98 1.61
N SER A 425 6.78 20.24 1.13
CA SER A 425 6.05 19.26 1.95
C SER A 425 6.68 17.88 1.78
N LEU A 426 7.02 17.25 2.91
CA LEU A 426 7.49 15.88 2.96
C LEU A 426 6.32 14.97 3.39
N ARG A 427 6.08 13.92 2.62
CA ARG A 427 5.29 12.76 3.03
C ARG A 427 6.18 11.87 3.88
N VAL A 428 5.72 11.51 5.07
CA VAL A 428 6.47 10.72 6.04
C VAL A 428 5.69 9.47 6.39
N SER A 429 6.26 8.32 6.07
CA SER A 429 5.67 7.01 6.34
C SER A 429 6.55 6.21 7.30
N LEU A 430 5.93 5.37 8.13
CA LEU A 430 6.62 4.39 8.95
C LEU A 430 6.46 3.02 8.29
N ARG A 431 7.57 2.31 8.03
CA ARG A 431 7.56 1.02 7.33
C ARG A 431 8.24 -0.07 8.14
N ASN A 432 7.71 -1.29 8.08
CA ASN A 432 8.33 -2.46 8.69
C ASN A 432 9.41 -3.08 7.78
N GLY A 433 10.01 -4.19 8.22
CA GLY A 433 11.02 -4.91 7.43
C GLY A 433 10.52 -5.53 6.11
N ALA A 434 9.20 -5.71 5.96
CA ALA A 434 8.56 -6.12 4.70
C ALA A 434 8.17 -4.92 3.82
N TRP A 435 8.57 -3.71 4.22
CA TRP A 435 8.25 -2.44 3.56
C TRP A 435 6.77 -2.05 3.62
N GLU A 436 5.96 -2.69 4.47
CA GLU A 436 4.55 -2.36 4.66
C GLU A 436 4.41 -1.11 5.53
N ARG A 437 3.54 -0.18 5.09
CA ARG A 437 3.20 1.02 5.87
C ARG A 437 2.48 0.65 7.16
N GLN A 438 2.90 1.28 8.25
CA GLN A 438 2.30 1.17 9.57
C GLN A 438 1.38 2.37 9.80
N PRO A 439 0.14 2.16 10.28
CA PRO A 439 -0.80 3.25 10.49
C PRO A 439 -0.32 4.19 11.60
N LEU A 440 -0.34 5.48 11.32
CA LEU A 440 -0.09 6.55 12.28
C LEU A 440 -1.42 7.06 12.83
N LEU A 441 -1.37 7.74 13.97
CA LEU A 441 -2.53 8.40 14.55
C LEU A 441 -3.15 9.45 13.60
N VAL A 442 -2.34 10.02 12.71
CA VAL A 442 -2.78 11.00 11.70
C VAL A 442 -3.24 10.37 10.38
N GLY A 443 -3.23 9.04 10.27
CA GLY A 443 -3.57 8.28 9.06
C GLY A 443 -2.41 7.44 8.53
N ALA A 444 -2.45 7.11 7.24
CA ALA A 444 -1.43 6.27 6.60
C ALA A 444 -0.03 6.94 6.53
N ASP A 445 0.00 8.25 6.34
CA ASP A 445 1.20 9.05 6.20
C ASP A 445 1.05 10.35 7.01
N ALA A 446 2.14 10.80 7.64
CA ALA A 446 2.24 12.14 8.20
C ALA A 446 2.78 13.10 7.13
N TYR A 447 2.44 14.39 7.26
CA TYR A 447 2.94 15.42 6.36
C TYR A 447 3.60 16.54 7.16
N ALA A 448 4.79 16.94 6.73
CA ALA A 448 5.55 18.03 7.32
C ALA A 448 5.94 19.04 6.25
N THR A 449 5.57 20.30 6.42
CA THR A 449 5.97 21.38 5.49
C THR A 449 7.08 22.20 6.12
N ALA A 450 8.18 22.37 5.39
CA ALA A 450 9.28 23.22 5.81
C ALA A 450 8.85 24.68 5.89
N GLY A 451 9.11 25.32 7.02
CA GLY A 451 8.87 26.74 7.23
C GLY A 451 9.79 27.63 6.39
N ASP A 452 9.56 28.94 6.46
CA ASP A 452 10.38 29.95 5.76
C ASP A 452 11.84 29.96 6.23
N ASP A 453 12.11 29.47 7.45
CA ASP A 453 13.44 29.28 8.02
C ASP A 453 14.11 27.95 7.61
N GLY A 454 13.45 27.17 6.75
CA GLY A 454 13.92 25.87 6.27
C GLY A 454 13.90 24.78 7.33
N ARG A 455 13.17 24.97 8.44
CA ARG A 455 12.99 23.96 9.47
C ARG A 455 11.68 23.20 9.28
N LEU A 456 11.69 21.93 9.65
CA LEU A 456 10.47 21.13 9.80
C LEU A 456 10.58 20.27 11.05
N ALA A 457 9.43 19.99 11.66
CA ALA A 457 9.30 19.02 12.73
C ALA A 457 7.94 18.33 12.61
N VAL A 458 7.91 17.01 12.74
CA VAL A 458 6.65 16.25 12.84
C VAL A 458 6.81 15.12 13.84
N THR A 459 5.87 15.02 14.77
CA THR A 459 5.81 13.90 15.72
C THR A 459 5.06 12.74 15.07
N LEU A 460 5.70 11.59 15.02
CA LEU A 460 5.15 10.34 14.54
C LEU A 460 4.66 9.53 15.75
N VAL A 461 3.36 9.25 15.75
CA VAL A 461 2.68 8.47 16.77
C VAL A 461 1.94 7.36 16.04
N THR A 462 2.13 6.11 16.44
CA THR A 462 1.44 4.98 15.81
C THR A 462 0.01 4.89 16.31
N LEU A 463 -0.89 4.40 15.45
CA LEU A 463 -2.29 4.20 15.83
C LEU A 463 -2.44 3.12 16.92
N GLN A 464 -1.54 2.14 16.93
CA GLN A 464 -1.49 1.06 17.91
C GLN A 464 -0.03 0.73 18.27
N PRO A 465 0.21 0.05 19.42
CA PRO A 465 1.51 -0.50 19.75
C PRO A 465 2.03 -1.42 18.63
N LEU A 466 3.31 -1.30 18.29
CA LEU A 466 3.95 -2.09 17.25
C LEU A 466 4.75 -3.26 17.85
N ALA A 467 4.90 -4.33 17.08
CA ALA A 467 5.79 -5.40 17.47
C ALA A 467 7.24 -4.88 17.59
N PRO A 468 8.04 -5.35 18.55
CA PRO A 468 9.45 -5.01 18.63
C PRO A 468 10.19 -5.45 17.35
N GLY A 469 11.08 -4.59 16.84
CA GLY A 469 11.81 -4.86 15.60
C GLY A 469 12.41 -3.63 14.96
N SER A 470 12.92 -3.83 13.74
CA SER A 470 13.49 -2.76 12.93
C SER A 470 12.42 -2.18 11.98
N TYR A 471 12.29 -0.87 12.04
CA TYR A 471 11.41 -0.08 11.20
C TYR A 471 12.22 0.98 10.47
N THR A 472 11.62 1.56 9.43
CA THR A 472 12.19 2.68 8.67
C THR A 472 11.19 3.81 8.64
N ILE A 473 11.61 5.00 9.07
CA ILE A 473 10.90 6.24 8.77
C ILE A 473 11.38 6.70 7.39
N TRP A 474 10.46 6.74 6.44
CA TRP A 474 10.72 7.17 5.07
C TRP A 474 10.07 8.52 4.83
N ALA A 475 10.88 9.54 4.58
CA ALA A 475 10.46 10.91 4.29
C ALA A 475 10.82 11.26 2.85
N GLU A 476 9.81 11.60 2.05
CA GLU A 476 9.95 11.90 0.63
C GLU A 476 9.21 13.18 0.23
N GLY A 477 9.71 13.89 -0.77
CA GLY A 477 9.04 15.08 -1.29
C GLY A 477 9.90 15.89 -2.25
N GLY A 478 9.33 16.97 -2.79
CA GLY A 478 9.98 17.76 -3.83
C GLY A 478 9.94 17.08 -5.21
N GLY A 479 10.75 17.56 -6.15
CA GLY A 479 10.73 17.07 -7.52
C GLY A 479 12.10 17.05 -8.20
N GLY A 480 12.30 16.06 -9.07
CA GLY A 480 13.51 15.88 -9.86
C GLY A 480 14.77 15.63 -9.01
N ALA A 481 15.93 16.04 -9.51
CA ALA A 481 17.22 15.83 -8.84
C ALA A 481 17.41 16.60 -7.52
N ALA A 482 16.44 17.45 -7.13
CA ALA A 482 16.44 18.17 -5.87
C ALA A 482 15.45 17.58 -4.84
N ALA A 483 14.78 16.47 -5.19
CA ALA A 483 13.86 15.76 -4.32
C ALA A 483 14.56 15.20 -3.06
N TYR A 484 13.75 14.96 -2.05
CA TYR A 484 14.11 14.31 -0.80
C TYR A 484 13.63 12.87 -0.88
N ASP A 485 14.51 11.94 -0.53
CA ASP A 485 14.21 10.52 -0.30
C ASP A 485 15.11 10.07 0.84
N VAL A 486 14.65 10.31 2.07
CA VAL A 486 15.43 10.06 3.28
C VAL A 486 14.84 8.87 4.03
N ARG A 487 15.69 7.89 4.31
CA ARG A 487 15.33 6.66 5.02
C ARG A 487 16.10 6.61 6.33
N LEU A 488 15.39 6.71 7.44
CA LEU A 488 15.96 6.75 8.78
C LEU A 488 15.57 5.48 9.54
N PRO A 489 16.55 4.66 9.97
CA PRO A 489 16.25 3.47 10.74
C PRO A 489 15.70 3.84 12.12
N LEU A 490 14.69 3.10 12.57
CA LEU A 490 14.09 3.20 13.89
C LEU A 490 14.02 1.80 14.51
N GLU A 491 14.58 1.65 15.71
CA GLU A 491 14.44 0.44 16.52
C GLU A 491 13.25 0.59 17.47
N VAL A 492 12.27 -0.32 17.36
CA VAL A 492 11.14 -0.40 18.29
C VAL A 492 11.42 -1.51 19.29
N THR A 493 11.40 -1.17 20.57
CA THR A 493 11.68 -2.09 21.68
C THR A 493 10.39 -2.46 22.40
N ALA A 494 10.38 -3.64 23.05
CA ALA A 494 9.28 -4.01 23.92
C ALA A 494 9.18 -3.03 25.09
N ASP A 495 7.95 -2.76 25.54
CA ASP A 495 7.76 -2.00 26.78
C ASP A 495 8.47 -2.70 27.93
N ALA A 496 9.17 -1.93 28.75
CA ALA A 496 9.73 -2.45 29.98
C ALA A 496 8.54 -2.93 30.82
N THR A 497 8.32 -4.25 30.89
CA THR A 497 7.28 -4.82 31.74
C THR A 497 7.50 -4.30 33.15
N SER A 498 6.59 -3.45 33.62
CA SER A 498 6.43 -3.24 35.05
C SER A 498 6.07 -4.61 35.62
N THR A 499 7.05 -5.26 36.24
CA THR A 499 6.83 -6.46 37.03
C THR A 499 6.00 -6.04 38.25
N THR A 500 4.70 -5.87 38.06
CA THR A 500 3.75 -5.89 39.16
C THR A 500 3.71 -7.35 39.62
N PRO A 501 4.08 -7.67 40.87
CA PRO A 501 4.06 -9.05 41.32
C PRO A 501 2.64 -9.59 41.17
N SER A 502 2.50 -10.65 40.38
CA SER A 502 1.26 -11.39 40.23
C SER A 502 0.82 -11.88 41.61
N VAL A 503 -0.20 -11.25 42.17
CA VAL A 503 -0.96 -11.83 43.28
C VAL A 503 -1.82 -12.92 42.63
N ALA A 504 -1.38 -14.17 42.80
CA ALA A 504 -2.13 -15.34 42.39
C ALA A 504 -3.55 -15.30 43.02
N PRO A 505 -4.63 -15.47 42.25
CA PRO A 505 -5.95 -15.65 42.85
C PRO A 505 -6.01 -17.05 43.48
N GLU A 506 -6.05 -17.12 44.81
CA GLU A 506 -6.42 -18.34 45.53
C GLU A 506 -7.87 -18.71 45.18
N THR A 507 -8.06 -19.64 44.25
CA THR A 507 -9.34 -20.34 44.07
C THR A 507 -9.26 -21.67 44.82
N ARG A 508 -9.60 -21.68 46.12
CA ARG A 508 -10.01 -22.91 46.80
C ARG A 508 -11.43 -23.25 46.35
N LEU A 509 -11.56 -24.18 45.42
CA LEU A 509 -12.82 -24.91 45.22
C LEU A 509 -12.79 -26.17 46.11
N ALA A 510 -13.85 -26.33 46.90
CA ALA A 510 -14.09 -27.54 47.70
C ALA A 510 -14.31 -28.76 46.78
N PRO A 511 -13.94 -29.98 47.21
CA PRO A 511 -14.12 -31.19 46.41
C PRO A 511 -15.61 -31.51 46.29
N VAL A 512 -16.11 -31.60 45.07
CA VAL A 512 -17.46 -32.13 44.77
C VAL A 512 -17.31 -33.61 44.47
N ASP A 513 -18.16 -34.39 45.15
CA ASP A 513 -18.29 -35.83 45.08
C ASP A 513 -18.48 -36.39 43.66
N GLU A 514 -17.96 -37.61 43.52
CA GLU A 514 -18.00 -38.54 42.41
C GLU A 514 -19.39 -38.67 41.75
N ALA A 515 -19.49 -38.35 40.46
CA ALA A 515 -20.65 -38.65 39.63
C ALA A 515 -20.55 -40.08 39.04
N PRO A 516 -21.67 -40.82 38.89
CA PRO A 516 -21.66 -42.25 38.62
C PRO A 516 -21.24 -42.60 37.19
N ALA A 517 -20.65 -43.78 37.05
CA ALA A 517 -20.10 -44.35 35.82
C ALA A 517 -21.11 -44.38 34.64
N LEU A 518 -20.61 -44.01 33.46
CA LEU A 518 -21.27 -44.14 32.15
C LEU A 518 -21.64 -45.61 31.84
N PRO A 519 -22.80 -45.89 31.22
CA PRO A 519 -23.11 -47.21 30.71
C PRO A 519 -22.30 -47.54 29.44
N ALA A 520 -21.97 -48.83 29.30
CA ALA A 520 -21.17 -49.40 28.21
C ALA A 520 -21.79 -49.20 26.80
N PRO A 521 -20.97 -49.21 25.73
CA PRO A 521 -21.45 -48.98 24.36
C PRO A 521 -22.28 -50.15 23.80
N THR A 522 -23.34 -49.81 23.09
CA THR A 522 -24.21 -50.73 22.33
C THR A 522 -23.57 -51.08 20.97
N PRO A 523 -23.76 -52.30 20.42
CA PRO A 523 -23.08 -52.74 19.18
C PRO A 523 -23.54 -52.04 17.90
N ASP A 524 -22.64 -52.01 16.92
CA ASP A 524 -22.71 -51.35 15.61
C ASP A 524 -24.00 -51.57 14.80
N ALA A 525 -24.45 -50.50 14.13
CA ALA A 525 -25.47 -50.53 13.09
C ALA A 525 -24.84 -50.91 11.73
N PRO A 526 -25.57 -51.62 10.84
CA PRO A 526 -25.01 -52.11 9.58
C PRO A 526 -24.74 -50.97 8.59
N THR A 527 -23.65 -51.13 7.84
CA THR A 527 -23.13 -50.23 6.81
C THR A 527 -24.18 -49.88 5.74
N PRO A 528 -24.37 -48.59 5.38
CA PRO A 528 -25.23 -48.20 4.25
C PRO A 528 -24.63 -48.67 2.91
N ALA A 529 -25.49 -49.13 2.01
CA ALA A 529 -25.14 -49.51 0.64
C ALA A 529 -24.63 -48.30 -0.18
N PRO A 530 -23.70 -48.50 -1.13
CA PRO A 530 -23.16 -47.41 -1.94
C PRO A 530 -24.22 -46.83 -2.89
N ALA A 531 -24.26 -45.49 -2.98
CA ALA A 531 -25.11 -44.75 -3.89
C ALA A 531 -24.75 -45.02 -5.38
N PRO A 532 -25.74 -45.04 -6.29
CA PRO A 532 -25.49 -45.26 -7.71
C PRO A 532 -24.73 -44.08 -8.34
N ARG A 533 -23.73 -44.43 -9.15
CA ARG A 533 -22.89 -43.51 -9.93
C ARG A 533 -23.72 -42.86 -11.05
N PRO A 534 -23.68 -41.52 -11.25
CA PRO A 534 -24.34 -40.90 -12.40
C PRO A 534 -23.69 -41.36 -13.70
N SER A 535 -24.55 -41.73 -14.66
CA SER A 535 -24.21 -42.15 -16.02
C SER A 535 -23.67 -40.98 -16.84
N ALA A 536 -22.72 -41.26 -17.73
CA ALA A 536 -22.21 -40.31 -18.71
C ALA A 536 -23.33 -39.77 -19.60
N SER A 537 -23.31 -38.45 -19.83
CA SER A 537 -24.18 -37.75 -20.78
C SER A 537 -23.79 -38.13 -22.22
N PRO A 538 -24.74 -38.37 -23.13
CA PRO A 538 -24.44 -38.77 -24.50
C PRO A 538 -23.81 -37.64 -25.32
N THR A 539 -22.80 -38.02 -26.10
CA THR A 539 -22.18 -37.24 -27.18
C THR A 539 -23.23 -36.85 -28.23
N PRO A 540 -23.29 -35.58 -28.69
CA PRO A 540 -24.15 -35.23 -29.82
C PRO A 540 -23.58 -35.78 -31.13
N THR A 541 -24.43 -36.52 -31.84
CA THR A 541 -24.24 -36.96 -33.23
C THR A 541 -24.22 -35.75 -34.16
N PRO A 542 -23.29 -35.67 -35.13
CA PRO A 542 -23.25 -34.58 -36.11
C PRO A 542 -24.35 -34.75 -37.18
N ASP A 543 -25.06 -33.66 -37.48
CA ASP A 543 -25.90 -33.56 -38.67
C ASP A 543 -25.02 -33.35 -39.93
N PRO A 544 -25.39 -33.92 -41.09
CA PRO A 544 -24.65 -33.78 -42.35
C PRO A 544 -25.29 -32.74 -43.29
N ILE A 545 -24.47 -32.25 -44.25
CA ILE A 545 -24.81 -31.56 -45.53
C ILE A 545 -24.86 -30.01 -45.45
N GLU A 546 -23.77 -29.34 -45.85
CA GLU A 546 -23.40 -28.74 -47.17
C GLU A 546 -23.79 -27.26 -47.25
N ASP A 547 -22.78 -26.38 -47.39
CA ASP A 547 -22.67 -25.55 -48.59
C ASP A 547 -21.29 -24.91 -48.72
N ASP A 548 -20.68 -25.17 -49.88
CA ASP A 548 -19.46 -24.58 -50.43
C ASP A 548 -19.65 -23.10 -50.71
N VAL A 549 -18.77 -22.23 -50.17
CA VAL A 549 -18.43 -20.94 -50.81
C VAL A 549 -16.92 -20.67 -50.63
N PRO A 550 -16.17 -20.38 -51.71
CA PRO A 550 -14.71 -20.39 -51.70
C PRO A 550 -14.10 -19.17 -50.99
N SER A 551 -13.00 -19.42 -50.27
CA SER A 551 -12.14 -18.42 -49.66
C SER A 551 -11.52 -17.48 -50.71
N PRO A 552 -11.54 -16.14 -50.51
CA PRO A 552 -10.68 -15.25 -51.27
C PRO A 552 -9.23 -15.36 -50.77
N ALA A 553 -8.32 -15.61 -51.70
CA ALA A 553 -6.89 -15.68 -51.47
C ALA A 553 -6.33 -14.38 -50.86
N LEU A 554 -5.54 -14.52 -49.78
CA LEU A 554 -4.75 -13.44 -49.21
C LEU A 554 -3.56 -13.11 -50.13
N PRO A 555 -3.27 -11.82 -50.40
CA PRO A 555 -2.02 -11.42 -51.01
C PRO A 555 -0.88 -11.46 -49.98
N VAL A 556 0.18 -12.20 -50.30
CA VAL A 556 1.49 -12.14 -49.64
C VAL A 556 2.21 -10.86 -50.07
N PRO A 557 2.70 -10.01 -49.15
CA PRO A 557 3.72 -9.02 -49.46
C PRO A 557 5.11 -9.53 -49.08
N THR A 558 5.92 -9.64 -50.12
CA THR A 558 7.35 -9.93 -50.16
C THR A 558 8.22 -8.96 -49.37
N VAL A 559 9.22 -9.52 -48.68
CA VAL A 559 10.43 -8.83 -48.21
C VAL A 559 11.15 -8.14 -49.37
N PRO A 560 11.70 -6.93 -49.19
CA PRO A 560 12.85 -6.48 -49.96
C PRO A 560 14.12 -6.55 -49.10
N THR A 561 15.07 -7.34 -49.58
CA THR A 561 16.48 -7.29 -49.23
C THR A 561 17.12 -5.99 -49.75
N ARG A 562 17.63 -5.13 -48.86
CA ARG A 562 19.03 -4.68 -48.80
C ARG A 562 19.25 -3.70 -47.65
#